data_AF-A0A0T6AYF4-F1
#
_entry.id   AF-A0A0T6AYF4-F1
#
_cell.length_a   1.000
_cell.length_b   1.000
_cell.length_c   1.000
_cell.angle_alpha   90.00
_cell.angle_beta   90.00
_cell.angle_gamma   90.00
#
_symmetry.space_group_name_H-M   'P 1'
#
loop_
_entity.id
_entity.type
_entity.pdbx_description
1 polymer ?
#
loop_
_entity_poly.entity_id
_entity_poly.type
_entity_poly.pdbx_seq_one_letter_code
_entity_poly.pdbx_strand_id
1 'polypeptide(L)'
;IEDTLNKLDEKCSENIWEKEILYEFYVAVLFKDCLENPGAGVFKILDNVLTRSIEQYPNNIFMLSVLAKEHNINCCLGQTFWKVKSMLMKTGHVLPNLFLVLIVNQKVSYIQENWIDTFTGERLADHVGLKNRMLSLFRSLTSTDMCTRRCGLIWRLYLQFLHENFDTTLCRDAYYRAVEECPWLKSLYIDAAIYIPAELPTIQDLLIEKRLRLHVTPEELDIMRQ
;
A
#
# COMPACT_ATOMS: atom_id res chain seq x y z
N ILE A 1 30.69 0.49 8.69
CA ILE A 1 29.41 1.20 8.52
C ILE A 1 28.64 1.26 9.84
N GLU A 2 28.54 0.15 10.56
CA GLU A 2 27.86 0.13 11.86
C GLU A 2 28.55 1.01 12.92
N ASP A 3 29.88 0.95 13.04
CA ASP A 3 30.65 1.84 13.93
C ASP A 3 30.49 3.33 13.58
N THR A 4 30.35 3.64 12.29
CA THR A 4 30.11 5.02 11.84
C THR A 4 28.71 5.49 12.16
N LEU A 5 27.69 4.62 12.07
CA LEU A 5 26.32 4.90 12.52
C LEU A 5 26.28 5.14 14.04
N ASN A 6 26.91 4.26 14.83
CA ASN A 6 26.97 4.40 16.29
C ASN A 6 27.65 5.71 16.71
N LYS A 7 28.75 6.08 16.05
CA LYS A 7 29.44 7.36 16.30
C LYS A 7 28.59 8.58 15.93
N LEU A 8 27.76 8.48 14.88
CA LEU A 8 26.84 9.55 14.49
C LEU A 8 25.63 9.64 15.45
N ASP A 9 25.24 8.54 16.08
CA ASP A 9 24.22 8.53 17.13
C ASP A 9 24.74 9.12 18.45
N GLU A 10 25.98 8.80 18.83
CA GLU A 10 26.64 9.37 20.02
C GLU A 10 26.92 10.88 19.89
N LYS A 11 27.23 11.35 18.69
CA LYS A 11 27.60 12.76 18.46
C LYS A 11 26.44 13.76 18.50
N CYS A 12 25.20 13.33 18.73
CA CYS A 12 24.02 14.22 18.73
C CYS A 12 24.00 15.15 17.50
N SER A 13 24.43 14.66 16.33
CA SER A 13 24.65 15.52 15.18
C SER A 13 23.34 15.81 14.44
N GLU A 14 23.08 17.10 14.20
CA GLU A 14 21.96 17.67 13.42
C GLU A 14 21.93 17.20 11.95
N ASN A 15 22.89 16.38 11.52
CA ASN A 15 23.03 15.90 10.14
C ASN A 15 22.11 14.70 9.86
N ILE A 16 20.80 14.91 9.96
CA ILE A 16 19.73 13.93 9.69
C ILE A 16 19.91 13.31 8.29
N TRP A 17 20.25 14.14 7.31
CA TRP A 17 20.45 13.72 5.91
C TRP A 17 21.65 12.78 5.72
N GLU A 18 22.78 13.05 6.37
CA GLU A 18 23.96 12.18 6.26
C GLU A 18 23.71 10.80 6.86
N LYS A 19 22.96 10.75 7.97
CA LYS A 19 22.53 9.50 8.59
C LYS A 19 21.60 8.72 7.66
N GLU A 20 20.61 9.38 7.06
CA GLU A 20 19.69 8.76 6.11
C GLU A 20 20.44 8.13 4.93
N ILE A 21 21.38 8.86 4.32
CA ILE A 21 22.20 8.35 3.22
C ILE A 21 23.07 7.18 3.65
N LEU A 22 23.64 7.24 4.85
CA LEU A 22 24.47 6.14 5.35
C LEU A 22 23.64 4.86 5.55
N TYR A 23 22.39 4.99 6.00
CA TYR A 23 21.46 3.86 6.05
C TYR A 23 21.11 3.35 4.65
N GLU A 24 20.81 4.22 3.68
CA GLU A 24 20.56 3.81 2.30
C GLU A 24 21.74 3.01 1.74
N PHE A 25 22.96 3.54 1.89
CA PHE A 25 24.18 2.87 1.45
C PHE A 25 24.35 1.51 2.14
N TYR A 26 24.13 1.45 3.46
CA TYR A 26 24.27 0.21 4.22
C TYR A 26 23.27 -0.86 3.75
N VAL A 27 22.01 -0.48 3.62
CA VAL A 27 20.93 -1.35 3.13
C VAL A 27 21.23 -1.82 1.71
N ALA A 28 21.75 -0.94 0.84
CA ALA A 28 22.11 -1.31 -0.54
C ALA A 28 23.21 -2.40 -0.58
N VAL A 29 24.25 -2.24 0.24
CA VAL A 29 25.35 -3.21 0.32
C VAL A 29 24.86 -4.56 0.84
N LEU A 30 24.09 -4.55 1.94
CA LEU A 30 23.54 -5.78 2.52
C LEU A 30 22.57 -6.47 1.57
N PHE A 31 21.69 -5.72 0.90
CA PHE A 31 20.73 -6.28 -0.05
C PHE A 31 21.45 -6.91 -1.26
N LYS A 32 22.50 -6.28 -1.77
CA LYS A 32 23.32 -6.87 -2.85
C LYS A 32 23.97 -8.18 -2.40
N ASP A 33 24.56 -8.22 -1.21
CA ASP A 33 25.17 -9.44 -0.67
C ASP A 33 24.13 -10.55 -0.44
N CYS A 34 22.92 -10.22 0.02
CA CYS A 34 21.81 -11.18 0.12
C CYS A 34 21.42 -11.79 -1.24
N LEU A 35 21.50 -11.03 -2.33
CA LEU A 35 21.19 -11.53 -3.68
C LEU A 35 22.30 -12.43 -4.24
N GLU A 36 23.57 -12.11 -3.95
CA GLU A 36 24.72 -12.91 -4.39
C GLU A 36 24.89 -14.18 -3.55
N ASN A 37 24.59 -14.11 -2.24
CA ASN A 37 24.84 -15.18 -1.26
C ASN A 37 23.59 -15.50 -0.40
N PRO A 38 22.57 -16.21 -0.93
CA PRO A 38 21.27 -16.37 -0.27
C PRO A 38 21.22 -17.24 1.01
N GLY A 39 22.36 -17.63 1.60
CA GLY A 39 22.44 -18.51 2.78
C GLY A 39 23.19 -17.95 3.99
N ALA A 40 23.76 -16.75 3.92
CA ALA A 40 24.79 -16.32 4.87
C ALA A 40 24.28 -15.69 6.20
N GLY A 41 22.99 -15.84 6.56
CA GLY A 41 22.41 -15.14 7.73
C GLY A 41 22.29 -13.61 7.57
N VAL A 42 22.78 -13.08 6.44
CA VAL A 42 22.77 -11.66 6.08
C VAL A 42 21.34 -11.12 5.97
N PHE A 43 20.36 -11.94 5.60
CA PHE A 43 18.94 -11.56 5.61
C PHE A 43 18.45 -11.10 6.98
N LYS A 44 18.91 -11.74 8.07
CA LYS A 44 18.51 -11.34 9.42
C LYS A 44 19.13 -9.99 9.81
N ILE A 45 20.35 -9.75 9.35
CA ILE A 45 21.05 -8.47 9.53
C ILE A 45 20.32 -7.38 8.74
N LEU A 46 19.97 -7.67 7.49
CA LEU A 46 19.19 -6.77 6.63
C LEU A 46 17.82 -6.44 7.23
N ASP A 47 17.04 -7.42 7.69
CA ASP A 47 15.74 -7.22 8.35
C ASP A 47 15.86 -6.32 9.59
N ASN A 48 16.89 -6.51 10.41
CA ASN A 48 17.14 -5.67 11.57
C ASN A 48 17.50 -4.23 11.17
N VAL A 49 18.39 -4.06 10.18
CA VAL A 49 18.81 -2.75 9.70
C VAL A 49 17.65 -2.00 9.05
N LEU A 50 16.84 -2.67 8.23
CA LEU A 50 15.63 -2.11 7.63
C LEU A 50 14.59 -1.73 8.66
N THR A 51 14.36 -2.56 9.68
CA THR A 51 13.42 -2.24 10.75
C THR A 51 13.86 -0.95 11.45
N ARG A 52 15.14 -0.85 11.85
CA ARG A 52 15.70 0.34 12.50
C ARG A 52 15.66 1.56 11.58
N SER A 53 16.00 1.40 10.31
CA SER A 53 16.08 2.52 9.37
C SER A 53 14.70 3.05 9.00
N ILE A 54 13.67 2.20 8.88
CA ILE A 54 12.28 2.60 8.60
C ILE A 54 11.63 3.25 9.82
N GLU A 55 11.97 2.79 11.04
CA GLU A 55 11.52 3.46 12.27
C GLU A 55 12.05 4.90 12.37
N GLN A 56 13.28 5.16 11.89
CA GLN A 56 13.89 6.49 11.89
C GLN A 56 13.49 7.33 10.66
N TYR A 57 13.43 6.72 9.47
CA TYR A 57 13.18 7.38 8.18
C TYR A 57 12.02 6.69 7.43
N PRO A 58 10.78 6.82 7.93
CA PRO A 58 9.63 6.07 7.40
C PRO A 58 9.26 6.45 5.98
N ASN A 59 9.56 7.67 5.54
CA ASN A 59 9.23 8.13 4.19
C ASN A 59 10.34 7.88 3.16
N ASN A 60 11.44 7.22 3.56
CA ASN A 60 12.51 6.88 2.65
C ASN A 60 12.06 5.79 1.67
N ILE A 61 11.84 6.20 0.41
CA ILE A 61 11.32 5.33 -0.65
C ILE A 61 12.30 4.19 -0.96
N PHE A 62 13.61 4.45 -0.91
CA PHE A 62 14.62 3.44 -1.19
C PHE A 62 14.50 2.28 -0.19
N MET A 63 14.48 2.57 1.11
CA MET A 63 14.35 1.56 2.17
C MET A 63 13.04 0.76 2.05
N LEU A 64 11.92 1.45 1.80
CA LEU A 64 10.62 0.80 1.59
C LEU A 64 10.63 -0.10 0.34
N SER A 65 11.32 0.30 -0.72
CA SER A 65 11.45 -0.52 -1.94
C SER A 65 12.29 -1.77 -1.71
N VAL A 66 13.36 -1.67 -0.91
CA VAL A 66 14.20 -2.82 -0.55
C VAL A 66 13.41 -3.78 0.35
N LEU A 67 12.66 -3.26 1.33
CA LEU A 67 11.76 -4.07 2.16
C LEU A 67 10.75 -4.85 1.31
N ALA A 68 10.14 -4.21 0.31
CA ALA A 68 9.18 -4.87 -0.58
C ALA A 68 9.83 -6.02 -1.37
N LYS A 69 11.05 -5.80 -1.89
CA LYS A 69 11.81 -6.83 -2.61
C LYS A 69 12.24 -7.97 -1.69
N GLU A 70 12.77 -7.65 -0.51
CA GLU A 70 13.18 -8.64 0.48
C GLU A 70 11.99 -9.53 0.88
N HIS A 71 10.81 -8.94 1.12
CA HIS A 71 9.62 -9.70 1.46
C HIS A 71 9.16 -10.64 0.34
N ASN A 72 9.31 -10.22 -0.93
CA ASN A 72 9.01 -11.06 -2.08
C ASN A 72 9.93 -12.29 -2.14
N ILE A 73 11.24 -12.07 -2.00
CA ILE A 73 12.25 -13.15 -1.96
C ILE A 73 12.01 -14.10 -0.77
N ASN A 74 11.72 -13.55 0.41
CA ASN A 74 11.54 -14.30 1.65
C ASN A 74 10.14 -14.91 1.81
N CYS A 75 9.26 -14.84 0.80
CA CYS A 75 7.92 -15.44 0.87
C CYS A 75 7.93 -16.94 1.21
N CYS A 76 9.03 -17.64 0.91
CA CYS A 76 9.24 -19.05 1.21
C CYS A 76 9.85 -19.33 2.60
N LEU A 77 10.39 -18.31 3.28
CA LEU A 77 11.21 -18.44 4.51
C LEU A 77 10.50 -18.01 5.79
N GLY A 78 9.19 -17.73 5.72
CA GLY A 78 8.35 -17.59 6.91
C GLY A 78 8.41 -16.23 7.62
N GLN A 79 8.95 -15.18 7.01
CA GLN A 79 8.79 -13.82 7.57
C GLN A 79 7.29 -13.53 7.76
N THR A 80 6.90 -13.35 9.03
CA THR A 80 5.51 -13.13 9.40
C THR A 80 5.08 -11.76 8.91
N PHE A 81 4.30 -11.71 7.83
CA PHE A 81 3.64 -10.50 7.32
C PHE A 81 3.05 -9.60 8.42
N TRP A 82 2.57 -10.19 9.51
CA TRP A 82 2.09 -9.47 10.68
C TRP A 82 3.13 -8.53 11.30
N LYS A 83 4.42 -8.91 11.32
CA LYS A 83 5.55 -8.07 11.77
C LYS A 83 5.69 -6.86 10.86
N VAL A 84 5.75 -7.06 9.54
CA VAL A 84 5.86 -5.98 8.53
C VAL A 84 4.65 -5.05 8.60
N LYS A 85 3.43 -5.61 8.64
CA LYS A 85 2.19 -4.87 8.81
C LYS A 85 2.23 -4.01 10.08
N SER A 86 2.61 -4.62 11.22
CA SER A 86 2.67 -3.91 12.50
C SER A 86 3.69 -2.77 12.48
N MET A 87 4.88 -3.02 11.93
CA MET A 87 5.94 -2.02 11.79
C MET A 87 5.49 -0.84 10.93
N LEU A 88 5.01 -1.08 9.70
CA LEU A 88 4.64 -0.03 8.77
C LEU A 88 3.44 0.78 9.28
N MET A 89 2.44 0.13 9.90
CA MET A 89 1.29 0.84 10.47
C MET A 89 1.68 1.72 11.67
N LYS A 90 2.62 1.27 12.51
CA LYS A 90 3.11 2.02 13.68
C LYS A 90 3.84 3.31 13.31
N THR A 91 4.41 3.40 12.10
CA THR A 91 5.10 4.62 11.66
C THR A 91 4.20 5.85 11.65
N GLY A 92 2.87 5.68 11.50
CA GLY A 92 1.95 6.80 11.42
C GLY A 92 2.09 7.65 10.15
N HIS A 93 2.79 7.15 9.12
CA HIS A 93 2.97 7.84 7.84
C HIS A 93 2.20 7.16 6.70
N VAL A 94 1.78 7.95 5.72
CA VAL A 94 0.99 7.47 4.59
C VAL A 94 1.82 6.59 3.64
N LEU A 95 3.10 6.94 3.39
CA LEU A 95 3.96 6.23 2.45
C LEU A 95 4.24 4.77 2.86
N PRO A 96 4.68 4.45 4.09
CA PRO A 96 4.79 3.07 4.59
C PRO A 96 3.52 2.24 4.39
N ASN A 97 2.37 2.84 4.67
CA ASN A 97 1.08 2.17 4.56
C ASN A 97 0.67 1.93 3.10
N LEU A 98 1.02 2.82 2.17
CA LEU A 98 0.87 2.59 0.74
C LEU A 98 1.77 1.43 0.27
N PHE A 99 3.03 1.40 0.72
CA PHE A 99 3.93 0.30 0.43
C PHE A 99 3.42 -1.03 0.98
N LEU A 100 2.77 -1.04 2.15
CA LEU A 100 2.12 -2.24 2.66
C LEU A 100 1.03 -2.77 1.71
N VAL A 101 0.21 -1.90 1.10
CA VAL A 101 -0.76 -2.29 0.07
C VAL A 101 -0.06 -2.87 -1.16
N LEU A 102 1.02 -2.23 -1.63
CA LEU A 102 1.80 -2.70 -2.77
C LEU A 102 2.42 -4.09 -2.52
N ILE A 103 3.00 -4.30 -1.34
CA ILE A 103 3.61 -5.59 -0.95
C ILE A 103 2.55 -6.70 -0.96
N VAL A 104 1.35 -6.43 -0.41
CA VAL A 104 0.25 -7.41 -0.45
C VAL A 104 -0.20 -7.68 -1.87
N ASN A 105 -0.40 -6.63 -2.68
CA ASN A 105 -0.81 -6.78 -4.07
C ASN A 105 0.18 -7.63 -4.88
N GLN A 106 1.48 -7.33 -4.80
CA GLN A 106 2.51 -8.11 -5.48
C GLN A 106 2.50 -9.58 -5.05
N LYS A 107 2.29 -9.84 -3.76
CA LYS A 107 2.18 -11.20 -3.23
C LYS A 107 0.94 -11.93 -3.78
N VAL A 108 -0.20 -11.25 -3.84
CA VAL A 108 -1.43 -11.83 -4.39
C VAL A 108 -1.24 -12.17 -5.87
N SER A 109 -0.70 -11.24 -6.67
CA SER A 109 -0.41 -11.47 -8.09
C SER A 109 0.57 -12.62 -8.29
N TYR A 110 1.66 -12.66 -7.51
CA TYR A 110 2.65 -13.75 -7.58
C TYR A 110 2.02 -15.11 -7.27
N ILE A 111 1.17 -15.21 -6.24
CA ILE A 111 0.50 -16.46 -5.89
C ILE A 111 -0.47 -16.88 -7.00
N GLN A 112 -1.27 -15.96 -7.52
CA GLN A 112 -2.23 -16.26 -8.60
C GLN A 112 -1.53 -16.75 -9.88
N GLU A 113 -0.36 -16.21 -10.21
CA GLU A 113 0.40 -16.60 -11.40
C GLU A 113 1.16 -17.92 -11.24
N ASN A 114 1.71 -18.18 -10.05
CA ASN A 114 2.68 -19.27 -9.84
C ASN A 114 2.13 -20.48 -9.07
N TRP A 115 1.06 -20.33 -8.28
CA TRP A 115 0.55 -21.44 -7.48
C TRP A 115 -0.43 -22.30 -8.29
N ILE A 116 -0.07 -23.58 -8.37
CA ILE A 116 -0.87 -24.65 -8.95
C ILE A 116 -1.33 -25.52 -7.78
N ASP A 117 -2.63 -25.77 -7.69
CA ASP A 117 -3.15 -26.71 -6.70
C ASP A 117 -2.62 -28.12 -7.00
N THR A 118 -1.99 -28.72 -6.01
CA THR A 118 -1.39 -30.06 -6.11
C THR A 118 -2.41 -31.16 -6.38
N PHE A 119 -3.69 -30.95 -6.02
CA PHE A 119 -4.74 -31.95 -6.21
C PHE A 119 -5.49 -31.79 -7.51
N THR A 120 -5.89 -30.56 -7.85
CA THR A 120 -6.67 -30.29 -9.08
C THR A 120 -5.77 -30.04 -10.29
N GLY A 121 -4.51 -29.66 -10.09
CA GLY A 121 -3.59 -29.25 -11.15
C GLY A 121 -3.98 -27.91 -11.80
N GLU A 122 -5.02 -27.25 -11.29
CA GLU A 122 -5.48 -25.96 -11.76
C GLU A 122 -4.72 -24.83 -11.06
N ARG A 123 -4.60 -23.69 -11.75
CA ARG A 123 -4.09 -22.47 -11.11
C ARG A 123 -5.11 -22.01 -10.08
N LEU A 124 -4.62 -21.48 -8.97
CA LEU A 124 -5.43 -20.89 -7.90
C LEU A 124 -6.22 -19.66 -8.41
N ALA A 125 -7.34 -19.89 -9.08
CA ALA A 125 -8.04 -18.82 -9.79
C ALA A 125 -8.78 -17.86 -8.85
N ASP A 126 -9.10 -18.25 -7.60
CA ASP A 126 -9.79 -17.31 -6.71
C ASP A 126 -9.67 -17.62 -5.20
N HIS A 127 -8.59 -17.15 -4.57
CA HIS A 127 -8.43 -17.30 -3.11
C HIS A 127 -9.23 -16.26 -2.33
N VAL A 128 -10.45 -16.65 -1.92
CA VAL A 128 -11.30 -15.89 -0.98
C VAL A 128 -10.52 -15.43 0.26
N GLY A 129 -9.58 -16.25 0.75
CA GLY A 129 -8.72 -15.89 1.88
C GLY A 129 -7.78 -14.70 1.63
N LEU A 130 -7.22 -14.58 0.42
CA LEU A 130 -6.36 -13.45 0.05
C LEU A 130 -7.19 -12.17 -0.12
N LYS A 131 -8.37 -12.27 -0.75
CA LYS A 131 -9.33 -11.16 -0.86
C LYS A 131 -9.75 -10.65 0.52
N ASN A 132 -10.14 -11.53 1.44
CA ASN A 132 -10.53 -11.14 2.80
C ASN A 132 -9.40 -10.50 3.59
N ARG A 133 -8.16 -10.95 3.39
CA ARG A 133 -6.98 -10.34 4.01
C ARG A 133 -6.72 -8.93 3.47
N MET A 134 -6.85 -8.73 2.17
CA MET A 134 -6.73 -7.42 1.54
C MET A 134 -7.85 -6.48 1.99
N LEU A 135 -9.09 -6.97 2.04
CA LEU A 135 -10.23 -6.24 2.58
C LEU A 135 -10.00 -5.81 4.05
N SER A 136 -9.49 -6.71 4.89
CA SER A 136 -9.13 -6.40 6.27
C SER A 136 -8.02 -5.34 6.36
N LEU A 137 -7.03 -5.39 5.45
CA LEU A 137 -5.99 -4.37 5.36
C LEU A 137 -6.59 -3.01 5.01
N PHE A 138 -7.41 -2.90 3.97
CA PHE A 138 -8.05 -1.64 3.60
C PHE A 138 -8.93 -1.09 4.73
N ARG A 139 -9.74 -1.93 5.37
CA ARG A 139 -10.54 -1.53 6.55
C ARG A 139 -9.67 -1.00 7.69
N SER A 140 -8.51 -1.63 7.91
CA SER A 140 -7.54 -1.16 8.90
C SER A 140 -6.91 0.18 8.50
N LEU A 141 -6.62 0.41 7.23
CA LEU A 141 -6.01 1.66 6.74
C LEU A 141 -7.00 2.82 6.65
N THR A 142 -8.28 2.52 6.51
CA THR A 142 -9.37 3.51 6.39
C THR A 142 -10.11 3.73 7.71
N SER A 143 -9.65 3.13 8.81
CA SER A 143 -10.24 3.33 10.12
C SER A 143 -10.06 4.78 10.61
N THR A 144 -10.95 5.20 11.51
CA THR A 144 -11.00 6.57 12.07
C THR A 144 -9.67 7.02 12.67
N ASP A 145 -8.93 6.08 13.26
CA ASP A 145 -7.73 6.35 14.06
C ASP A 145 -6.45 6.42 13.23
N MET A 146 -6.53 6.08 11.94
CA MET A 146 -5.36 6.00 11.06
C MET A 146 -5.15 7.29 10.25
N CYS A 147 -3.89 7.69 10.11
CA CYS A 147 -3.49 8.86 9.31
C CYS A 147 -3.88 8.73 7.83
N THR A 148 -3.98 7.49 7.35
CA THR A 148 -4.30 7.13 5.97
C THR A 148 -5.77 7.33 5.60
N ARG A 149 -6.66 7.54 6.57
CA ARG A 149 -8.09 7.79 6.33
C ARG A 149 -8.34 8.99 5.42
N ARG A 150 -7.49 10.01 5.47
CA ARG A 150 -7.58 11.19 4.58
C ARG A 150 -6.72 11.07 3.31
N CYS A 151 -6.15 9.90 3.05
CA CYS A 151 -5.39 9.65 1.84
C CYS A 151 -6.34 9.19 0.72
N GLY A 152 -6.62 10.09 -0.21
CA GLY A 152 -7.48 9.77 -1.34
C GLY A 152 -6.97 8.63 -2.23
N LEU A 153 -5.65 8.44 -2.36
CA LEU A 153 -5.08 7.32 -3.12
C LEU A 153 -5.45 5.96 -2.49
N ILE A 154 -5.45 5.85 -1.16
CA ILE A 154 -5.84 4.61 -0.47
C ILE A 154 -7.31 4.30 -0.72
N TRP A 155 -8.18 5.31 -0.68
CA TRP A 155 -9.59 5.14 -1.02
C TRP A 155 -9.80 4.70 -2.46
N ARG A 156 -9.09 5.28 -3.43
CA ARG A 156 -9.19 4.87 -4.85
C ARG A 156 -8.76 3.42 -5.04
N LEU A 157 -7.64 3.01 -4.43
CA LEU A 157 -7.18 1.62 -4.45
C LEU A 157 -8.19 0.67 -3.78
N TYR A 158 -8.80 1.10 -2.68
CA TYR A 158 -9.82 0.30 -2.00
C TYR A 158 -11.09 0.14 -2.84
N LEU A 159 -11.59 1.21 -3.44
CA LEU A 159 -12.78 1.18 -4.30
C LEU A 159 -12.55 0.35 -5.55
N GLN A 160 -11.40 0.48 -6.20
CA GLN A 160 -11.02 -0.38 -7.31
C GLN A 160 -11.04 -1.86 -6.89
N PHE A 161 -10.40 -2.18 -5.77
CA PHE A 161 -10.37 -3.54 -5.24
C PHE A 161 -11.78 -4.09 -4.94
N LEU A 162 -12.66 -3.26 -4.35
CA LEU A 162 -14.05 -3.66 -4.07
C LEU A 162 -14.84 -3.91 -5.35
N HIS A 163 -14.71 -3.03 -6.34
CA HIS A 163 -15.40 -3.15 -7.62
C HIS A 163 -15.00 -4.43 -8.38
N GLU A 164 -13.72 -4.79 -8.34
CA GLU A 164 -13.22 -5.99 -9.03
C GLU A 164 -13.58 -7.31 -8.33
N ASN A 165 -13.83 -7.29 -7.02
CA ASN A 165 -13.87 -8.50 -6.19
C ASN A 165 -15.15 -8.72 -5.38
N PHE A 166 -16.00 -7.70 -5.23
CA PHE A 166 -17.17 -7.71 -4.34
C PHE A 166 -18.38 -7.02 -4.96
N ASP A 167 -19.52 -7.15 -4.29
CA ASP A 167 -20.79 -6.57 -4.74
C ASP A 167 -20.79 -5.04 -4.72
N THR A 168 -21.62 -4.47 -5.60
CA THR A 168 -21.81 -3.01 -5.75
C THR A 168 -22.29 -2.32 -4.48
N THR A 169 -23.02 -3.03 -3.61
CA THR A 169 -23.49 -2.51 -2.32
C THR A 169 -22.33 -2.18 -1.37
N LEU A 170 -21.34 -3.08 -1.26
CA LEU A 170 -20.17 -2.86 -0.44
C LEU A 170 -19.29 -1.73 -1.00
N CYS A 171 -19.18 -1.67 -2.33
CA CYS A 171 -18.47 -0.59 -3.02
C CYS A 171 -19.13 0.77 -2.77
N ARG A 172 -20.46 0.85 -2.86
CA ARG A 172 -21.25 2.05 -2.55
C ARG A 172 -21.04 2.53 -1.11
N ASP A 173 -21.14 1.63 -0.14
CA ASP A 173 -20.99 2.01 1.27
C ASP A 173 -19.57 2.51 1.57
N ALA A 174 -18.55 1.91 0.94
CA ALA A 174 -17.17 2.40 1.03
C ALA A 174 -16.97 3.75 0.30
N TYR A 175 -17.65 3.95 -0.82
CA TYR A 175 -17.59 5.20 -1.59
C TYR A 175 -18.10 6.39 -0.78
N TYR A 176 -19.27 6.25 -0.15
CA TYR A 176 -19.83 7.33 0.65
C TYR A 176 -18.89 7.71 1.81
N ARG A 177 -18.27 6.73 2.47
CA ARG A 177 -17.22 6.99 3.47
C ARG A 177 -16.01 7.70 2.85
N ALA A 178 -15.55 7.28 1.67
CA ALA A 178 -14.43 7.94 1.00
C ALA A 178 -14.71 9.43 0.73
N VAL A 179 -15.93 9.75 0.32
CA VAL A 179 -16.38 11.13 0.05
C VAL A 179 -16.51 11.95 1.33
N GLU A 180 -16.97 11.35 2.43
CA GLU A 180 -16.98 11.99 3.76
C GLU A 180 -15.57 12.32 4.24
N GLU A 181 -14.62 11.41 4.02
CA GLU A 181 -13.24 11.54 4.48
C GLU A 181 -12.37 12.44 3.61
N CYS A 182 -12.61 12.43 2.30
CA CYS A 182 -11.82 13.15 1.29
C CYS A 182 -12.72 13.98 0.36
N PRO A 183 -13.57 14.90 0.88
CA PRO A 183 -14.53 15.67 0.07
C PRO A 183 -13.86 16.61 -0.95
N TRP A 184 -12.57 16.92 -0.77
CA TRP A 184 -11.81 17.75 -1.71
C TRP A 184 -11.37 17.01 -2.98
N LEU A 185 -11.41 15.67 -2.98
CA LEU A 185 -10.83 14.88 -4.06
C LEU A 185 -11.85 14.66 -5.18
N LYS A 186 -11.80 15.51 -6.20
CA LYS A 186 -12.66 15.41 -7.40
C LYS A 186 -12.61 14.05 -8.09
N SER A 187 -11.47 13.36 -8.07
CA SER A 187 -11.34 12.06 -8.72
C SER A 187 -12.27 11.01 -8.13
N LEU A 188 -12.59 11.06 -6.82
CA LEU A 188 -13.55 10.12 -6.22
C LEU A 188 -14.93 10.28 -6.88
N TYR A 189 -15.38 11.50 -7.05
CA TYR A 189 -16.67 11.78 -7.70
C TYR A 189 -16.72 11.29 -9.16
N ILE A 190 -15.59 11.34 -9.87
CA ILE A 190 -15.48 10.80 -11.23
C ILE A 190 -15.48 9.27 -11.21
N ASP A 191 -14.75 8.66 -10.26
CA ASP A 191 -14.66 7.20 -10.09
C ASP A 191 -16.05 6.58 -9.84
N ALA A 192 -16.99 7.33 -9.24
CA ALA A 192 -18.36 6.88 -9.04
C ALA A 192 -19.11 6.52 -10.33
N ALA A 193 -18.80 7.21 -11.45
CA ALA A 193 -19.37 6.90 -12.75
C ALA A 193 -19.01 5.49 -13.23
N ILE A 194 -17.87 4.96 -12.76
CA ILE A 194 -17.38 3.64 -13.10
C ILE A 194 -17.91 2.62 -12.08
N TYR A 195 -17.75 2.91 -10.78
CA TYR A 195 -17.97 1.90 -9.74
C TYR A 195 -19.43 1.78 -9.27
N ILE A 196 -20.19 2.87 -9.27
CA ILE A 196 -21.56 2.95 -8.75
C ILE A 196 -22.46 3.84 -9.63
N PRO A 197 -22.63 3.49 -10.92
CA PRO A 197 -23.32 4.35 -11.89
C PRO A 197 -24.77 4.69 -11.51
N ALA A 198 -25.44 3.83 -10.72
CA ALA A 198 -26.80 4.09 -10.23
C ALA A 198 -26.89 5.29 -9.27
N GLU A 199 -25.80 5.63 -8.59
CA GLU A 199 -25.75 6.74 -7.62
C GLU A 199 -25.34 8.07 -8.30
N LEU A 200 -25.05 8.06 -9.61
CA LEU A 200 -24.60 9.24 -10.35
C LEU A 200 -25.50 10.47 -10.20
N PRO A 201 -26.85 10.37 -10.28
CA PRO A 201 -27.71 11.53 -10.10
C PRO A 201 -27.51 12.20 -8.73
N THR A 202 -27.52 11.40 -7.66
CA THR A 202 -27.26 11.87 -6.29
C THR A 202 -25.88 12.52 -6.16
N ILE A 203 -24.87 11.97 -6.84
CA ILE A 203 -23.50 12.47 -6.81
C ILE A 203 -23.35 13.78 -7.58
N GLN A 204 -24.08 13.95 -8.68
CA GLN A 204 -24.15 15.20 -9.42
C GLN A 204 -24.76 16.32 -8.57
N ASP A 205 -25.85 16.03 -7.85
CA ASP A 205 -26.45 16.98 -6.92
C ASP A 205 -25.44 17.41 -5.83
N LEU A 206 -24.71 16.45 -5.25
CA LEU A 206 -23.65 16.72 -4.26
C LEU A 206 -22.51 17.58 -4.82
N LEU A 207 -22.12 17.37 -6.08
CA LEU A 207 -21.07 18.16 -6.73
C LEU A 207 -21.50 19.61 -6.96
N ILE A 208 -22.75 19.81 -7.37
CA ILE A 208 -23.37 21.14 -7.53
C ILE A 208 -23.43 21.84 -6.18
N GLU A 209 -23.95 21.17 -5.15
CA GLU A 209 -24.04 21.70 -3.79
C GLU A 209 -22.66 22.12 -3.24
N LYS A 210 -21.65 21.25 -3.39
CA LYS A 210 -20.28 21.51 -2.92
C LYS A 210 -19.48 22.45 -3.83
N ARG A 211 -20.08 23.00 -4.90
CA ARG A 211 -19.44 23.87 -5.90
C ARG A 211 -18.16 23.26 -6.49
N LEU A 212 -18.08 21.93 -6.55
CA LEU A 212 -16.98 21.21 -7.17
C LEU A 212 -17.22 21.18 -8.68
N ARG A 213 -16.76 22.22 -9.39
CA ARG A 213 -16.92 22.33 -10.85
C ARG A 213 -16.29 21.11 -11.55
N LEU A 214 -17.13 20.26 -12.15
CA LEU A 214 -16.75 19.36 -13.24
C LEU A 214 -16.85 20.15 -14.55
N HIS A 215 -15.82 20.10 -15.38
CA HIS A 215 -15.81 20.76 -16.69
C HIS A 215 -16.35 19.85 -17.82
N VAL A 216 -17.03 18.76 -17.48
CA VAL A 216 -17.57 17.79 -18.44
C VAL A 216 -19.07 17.75 -18.26
N THR A 217 -19.83 18.00 -19.33
CA THR A 217 -21.29 17.89 -19.31
C THR A 217 -21.70 16.41 -19.40
N PRO A 218 -22.85 16.02 -18.82
CA PRO A 218 -23.32 14.62 -18.86
C PRO A 218 -23.47 14.08 -20.29
N GLU A 219 -23.77 14.96 -21.25
CA GLU A 219 -23.86 14.65 -22.67
C GLU A 219 -22.51 14.18 -23.26
N GLU A 220 -21.39 14.72 -22.80
CA GLU A 220 -20.04 14.31 -23.23
C GLU A 220 -19.63 12.96 -22.60
N LEU A 221 -20.11 12.66 -21.39
CA LEU A 221 -19.83 11.41 -20.67
C LEU A 221 -20.54 10.19 -21.29
N ASP A 222 -21.75 10.36 -21.82
CA ASP A 222 -22.47 9.30 -22.54
C ASP A 222 -21.83 8.98 -23.91
N ILE A 223 -21.20 9.98 -24.56
CA ILE A 223 -20.44 9.77 -25.80
C ILE A 223 -19.19 8.91 -25.55
N MET A 224 -18.54 9.02 -24.38
CA MET A 224 -17.35 8.23 -24.05
C MET A 224 -17.65 6.78 -23.63
N ARG A 225 -18.92 6.43 -23.41
CA ARG A 225 -19.38 5.09 -23.02
C ARG A 225 -19.85 4.23 -24.21
N GLN A 226 -19.96 4.81 -25.40
CA GLN A 226 -20.22 4.11 -26.67
C GLN A 226 -18.91 3.81 -27.39
#